data_AF-A0A3P0XBP7-F1
#
_entry.id   AF-A0A3P0XBP7-F1
#
_cell.length_a   1.000
_cell.length_b   1.000
_cell.length_c   1.000
_cell.angle_alpha   90.00
_cell.angle_beta   90.00
_cell.angle_gamma   90.00
#
_symmetry.space_group_name_H-M   'P 1'
#
loop_
_entity.id
_entity.type
_entity.pdbx_description
1 polymer ?
#
loop_
_entity_poly.entity_id
_entity_poly.type
_entity_poly.pdbx_seq_one_letter_code
_entity_poly.pdbx_strand_id
1 'polypeptide(L)'
;MPLVRVTATQAGALGTWWAAGTIEQERSRYIAPLAAKVVEGPALGWPGPRTCWERTMIDTPQLHQTEPLHYACTRRIVPLHAIAAVMGPALTVVSTAMQAQGLQPSGPWFTHHLVRPVDHFDFEVCFPVAQPIVPTGAGDEAVYPGIWPAQRVARTIYHGDYSGLPHAWGKFEQWINAESLGGGSEFWEVYSLNPNDDPDPSHWRTQLNWPIPG
;
A
#
# COMPACT_ATOMS: atom_id res chain seq x y z
N MET A 1 -47.38 27.44 20.09
CA MET A 1 -47.62 26.07 19.60
C MET A 1 -48.18 26.19 18.19
N PRO A 2 -47.44 25.74 17.17
CA PRO A 2 -47.64 24.37 16.67
C PRO A 2 -46.34 23.59 16.42
N LEU A 3 -46.54 22.30 16.13
CA LEU A 3 -45.59 21.21 15.96
C LEU A 3 -44.64 21.38 14.76
N VAL A 4 -43.40 20.90 14.91
CA VAL A 4 -42.63 20.36 13.78
C VAL A 4 -42.18 18.95 14.14
N ARG A 5 -42.66 17.98 13.37
CA ARG A 5 -42.24 16.57 13.39
C ARG A 5 -40.81 16.46 12.87
N VAL A 6 -39.95 15.78 13.61
CA VAL A 6 -38.70 15.22 13.06
C VAL A 6 -39.01 13.79 12.65
N THR A 7 -39.06 13.52 11.35
CA THR A 7 -39.11 12.17 10.79
C THR A 7 -37.70 11.68 10.47
N ALA A 8 -37.47 10.41 10.79
CA ALA A 8 -36.22 9.67 10.68
C ALA A 8 -35.53 9.81 9.31
N THR A 9 -34.21 10.03 9.36
CA THR A 9 -33.35 9.94 8.18
C THR A 9 -33.04 8.48 7.89
N GLN A 10 -33.42 8.08 6.68
CA GLN A 10 -33.23 6.78 6.07
C GLN A 10 -31.73 6.52 5.82
N ALA A 11 -31.25 5.33 6.19
CA ALA A 11 -29.94 4.82 5.81
C ALA A 11 -29.88 4.70 4.28
N GLY A 12 -29.02 5.53 3.67
CA GLY A 12 -28.78 5.57 2.23
C GLY A 12 -27.49 4.84 1.86
N ALA A 13 -27.66 3.79 1.07
CA ALA A 13 -26.68 2.96 0.36
C ALA A 13 -25.24 3.51 0.22
N LEU A 14 -24.27 2.69 0.64
CA LEU A 14 -22.86 2.78 0.25
C LEU A 14 -22.77 2.60 -1.27
N GLY A 15 -22.54 3.71 -1.98
CA GLY A 15 -22.35 3.73 -3.42
C GLY A 15 -21.07 3.02 -3.83
N THR A 16 -21.23 1.92 -4.57
CA THR A 16 -20.19 1.27 -5.36
C THR A 16 -19.74 2.19 -6.50
N TRP A 17 -18.49 2.66 -6.46
CA TRP A 17 -17.89 3.43 -7.54
C TRP A 17 -16.42 3.05 -7.75
N TRP A 18 -16.18 2.10 -8.65
CA TRP A 18 -15.05 2.13 -9.59
C TRP A 18 -15.42 1.21 -10.76
N ALA A 19 -15.90 1.81 -11.86
CA ALA A 19 -16.16 1.09 -13.09
C ALA A 19 -14.85 0.89 -13.85
N ALA A 20 -14.67 -0.33 -14.35
CA ALA A 20 -13.55 -0.78 -15.15
C ALA A 20 -13.26 0.15 -16.35
N GLY A 21 -12.04 0.65 -16.43
CA GLY A 21 -11.44 1.13 -17.67
C GLY A 21 -10.87 -0.05 -18.45
N THR A 22 -11.45 -0.33 -19.60
CA THR A 22 -11.13 -1.38 -20.55
C THR A 22 -9.65 -1.34 -20.99
N ILE A 23 -8.89 -2.42 -20.75
CA ILE A 23 -7.64 -2.70 -21.47
C ILE A 23 -7.73 -4.12 -22.03
N GLU A 24 -8.51 -4.25 -23.09
CA GLU A 24 -8.52 -5.41 -23.98
C GLU A 24 -8.19 -4.89 -25.38
N GLN A 25 -6.90 -4.68 -25.66
CA GLN A 25 -6.30 -4.70 -27.01
C GLN A 25 -4.83 -4.25 -26.92
N GLU A 26 -3.90 -5.22 -26.88
CA GLU A 26 -2.62 -5.17 -27.60
C GLU A 26 -1.80 -6.46 -27.33
N ARG A 27 -2.44 -7.62 -27.54
CA ARG A 27 -1.76 -8.93 -27.61
C ARG A 27 -1.60 -9.38 -29.06
N SER A 28 -0.75 -8.72 -29.84
CA SER A 28 -0.12 -9.36 -31.01
C SER A 28 0.86 -8.40 -31.66
N ARG A 29 2.17 -8.68 -31.59
CA ARG A 29 3.15 -8.16 -32.57
C ARG A 29 4.53 -8.81 -32.61
N TYR A 30 4.86 -9.76 -31.74
CA TYR A 30 6.20 -10.40 -31.79
C TYR A 30 6.18 -11.90 -31.49
N ILE A 31 5.49 -12.71 -32.31
CA ILE A 31 5.85 -14.13 -32.48
C ILE A 31 5.68 -14.49 -33.96
N ALA A 32 6.80 -14.67 -34.66
CA ALA A 32 6.83 -15.32 -35.97
C ALA A 32 6.69 -16.84 -35.78
N PRO A 33 5.96 -17.57 -36.65
CA PRO A 33 5.78 -19.01 -36.45
C PRO A 33 7.01 -19.77 -36.98
N LEU A 34 7.72 -20.46 -36.09
CA LEU A 34 8.59 -21.56 -36.50
C LEU A 34 7.73 -22.83 -36.54
N ALA A 35 7.46 -23.33 -37.74
CA ALA A 35 6.68 -24.55 -37.94
C ALA A 35 7.46 -25.77 -37.42
N ALA A 36 7.05 -26.31 -36.28
CA ALA A 36 7.47 -27.62 -35.81
C ALA A 36 6.42 -28.67 -36.21
N LYS A 37 6.84 -29.70 -36.94
CA LYS A 37 6.01 -30.85 -37.32
C LYS A 37 5.56 -31.59 -36.07
N VAL A 38 4.24 -31.75 -35.92
CA VAL A 38 3.62 -32.60 -34.90
C VAL A 38 3.76 -34.05 -35.33
N VAL A 39 4.40 -34.87 -34.48
CA VAL A 39 4.31 -36.34 -34.54
C VAL A 39 3.45 -36.75 -33.35
N GLU A 40 2.28 -37.32 -33.62
CA GLU A 40 1.32 -37.74 -32.59
C GLU A 40 1.78 -39.05 -31.93
N GLY A 41 1.92 -39.02 -30.60
CA GLY A 41 2.09 -40.19 -29.74
C GLY A 41 0.99 -40.22 -28.67
N PRO A 42 0.65 -41.40 -28.10
CA PRO A 42 -0.60 -41.60 -27.37
C PRO A 42 -0.64 -40.89 -26.01
N ALA A 43 -1.85 -40.49 -25.64
CA ALA A 43 -2.19 -39.68 -24.49
C ALA A 43 -1.81 -40.32 -23.15
N LEU A 44 -0.72 -39.83 -22.56
CA LEU A 44 -0.52 -39.78 -21.11
C LEU A 44 -0.59 -38.29 -20.74
N GLY A 45 -1.57 -37.91 -19.93
CA GLY A 45 -1.86 -36.54 -19.55
C GLY A 45 -0.64 -35.85 -18.93
N TRP A 46 0.12 -35.15 -19.75
CA TRP A 46 1.14 -34.21 -19.32
C TRP A 46 0.40 -33.02 -18.68
N PRO A 47 0.55 -32.73 -17.38
CA PRO A 47 0.14 -31.44 -16.88
C PRO A 47 0.99 -30.42 -17.65
N GLY A 48 0.36 -29.64 -18.54
CA GLY A 48 1.00 -28.58 -19.31
C GLY A 48 1.94 -27.77 -18.41
N PRO A 49 3.01 -27.17 -18.96
CA PRO A 49 3.97 -26.44 -18.15
C PRO A 49 3.23 -25.44 -17.27
N ARG A 50 3.17 -25.71 -15.97
CA ARG A 50 2.77 -24.70 -14.99
C ARG A 50 3.86 -23.64 -15.10
N THR A 51 3.54 -22.55 -15.77
CA THR A 51 4.42 -21.40 -15.90
C THR A 51 4.85 -20.97 -14.51
N CYS A 52 6.15 -21.04 -14.22
CA CYS A 52 6.76 -20.69 -12.94
C CYS A 52 6.65 -19.19 -12.58
N TRP A 53 5.78 -18.42 -13.25
CA TRP A 53 5.77 -16.96 -13.23
C TRP A 53 4.38 -16.34 -13.12
N GLU A 54 3.32 -17.05 -12.70
CA GLU A 54 2.15 -16.34 -12.13
C GLU A 54 2.56 -15.68 -10.81
N ARG A 55 3.36 -14.62 -10.93
CA ARG A 55 3.79 -13.75 -9.86
C ARG A 55 2.51 -13.01 -9.47
N THR A 56 1.84 -13.52 -8.45
CA THR A 56 0.64 -12.88 -7.93
C THR A 56 1.03 -11.48 -7.52
N MET A 57 0.30 -10.48 -8.03
CA MET A 57 0.58 -9.06 -7.78
C MET A 57 0.69 -8.75 -6.28
N ILE A 58 -0.18 -9.37 -5.49
CA ILE A 58 -0.13 -9.33 -4.04
C ILE A 58 -0.03 -10.76 -3.50
N ASP A 59 0.73 -10.98 -2.44
CA ASP A 59 0.71 -12.24 -1.71
C ASP A 59 -0.69 -12.53 -1.14
N THR A 60 -0.94 -13.79 -0.79
CA THR A 60 -2.19 -14.14 -0.10
C THR A 60 -2.31 -13.33 1.19
N PRO A 61 -3.36 -12.50 1.37
CA PRO A 61 -3.44 -11.67 2.56
C PRO A 61 -3.63 -12.50 3.84
N GLN A 62 -3.09 -11.99 4.95
CA GLN A 62 -3.07 -12.67 6.24
C GLN A 62 -3.39 -11.68 7.37
N LEU A 63 -3.89 -12.22 8.48
CA LEU A 63 -4.04 -11.46 9.72
C LEU A 63 -2.73 -11.53 10.52
N HIS A 64 -2.29 -10.38 11.02
CA HIS A 64 -1.13 -10.28 11.89
C HIS A 64 -1.46 -9.48 13.15
N GLN A 65 -0.78 -9.83 14.22
CA GLN A 65 -0.67 -8.97 15.39
C GLN A 65 0.63 -8.17 15.25
N THR A 66 0.55 -6.85 15.33
CA THR A 66 1.75 -5.99 15.39
C THR A 66 2.24 -5.85 16.82
N GLU A 67 3.53 -5.59 16.95
CA GLU A 67 4.12 -5.10 18.19
C GLU A 67 4.03 -3.57 18.27
N PRO A 68 4.14 -2.97 19.47
CA PRO A 68 4.26 -1.53 19.59
C PRO A 68 5.49 -1.01 18.85
N LEU A 69 5.34 0.14 18.18
CA LEU A 69 6.40 0.71 17.35
C LEU A 69 6.47 2.22 17.55
N HIS A 70 7.63 2.71 17.96
CA HIS A 70 7.95 4.13 17.87
C HIS A 70 8.40 4.48 16.46
N TYR A 71 8.01 5.66 16.00
CA TYR A 71 8.45 6.17 14.71
C TYR A 71 8.70 7.67 14.77
N ALA A 72 9.58 8.14 13.88
CA ALA A 72 9.80 9.54 13.58
C ALA A 72 9.16 9.84 12.23
N CYS A 73 8.43 10.94 12.12
CA CYS A 73 7.71 11.24 10.89
C CYS A 73 7.50 12.72 10.62
N THR A 74 7.16 13.02 9.36
CA THR A 74 6.72 14.33 8.90
C THR A 74 5.43 14.18 8.09
N ARG A 75 4.49 15.11 8.23
CA ARG A 75 3.17 15.08 7.55
C ARG A 75 3.21 15.85 6.24
N ARG A 76 2.47 15.38 5.25
CA ARG A 76 2.27 16.04 3.96
C ARG A 76 0.79 16.01 3.59
N ILE A 77 0.31 17.15 3.09
CA ILE A 77 -1.01 17.28 2.48
C ILE A 77 -0.79 17.78 1.05
N VAL A 78 -1.02 16.93 0.05
CA VAL A 78 -0.66 17.21 -1.34
C VAL A 78 -1.72 16.70 -2.32
N PRO A 79 -1.90 17.32 -3.50
CA PRO A 79 -2.76 16.75 -4.52
C PRO A 79 -2.21 15.40 -5.01
N LEU A 80 -3.08 14.52 -5.54
CA LEU A 80 -2.71 13.15 -5.89
C LEU A 80 -1.49 13.03 -6.80
N HIS A 81 -1.35 13.94 -7.77
CA HIS A 81 -0.25 13.94 -8.73
C HIS A 81 1.11 14.37 -8.14
N ALA A 82 1.12 15.00 -6.96
CA ALA A 82 2.33 15.57 -6.36
C ALA A 82 3.05 14.60 -5.40
N ILE A 83 2.45 13.45 -5.06
CA ILE A 83 3.01 12.53 -4.07
C ILE A 83 4.45 12.10 -4.40
N ALA A 84 4.72 11.73 -5.65
CA ALA A 84 6.05 11.28 -6.07
C ALA A 84 7.13 12.36 -5.86
N ALA A 85 6.79 13.63 -6.08
CA ALA A 85 7.73 14.74 -5.95
C ALA A 85 8.08 15.05 -4.48
N VAL A 86 7.19 14.77 -3.53
CA VAL A 86 7.40 15.09 -2.11
C VAL A 86 8.04 13.96 -1.30
N MET A 87 8.03 12.72 -1.78
CA MET A 87 8.58 11.57 -1.05
C MET A 87 10.07 11.71 -0.71
N GLY A 88 10.92 11.97 -1.72
CA GLY A 88 12.37 12.09 -1.53
C GLY A 88 12.76 13.20 -0.54
N PRO A 89 12.22 14.44 -0.71
CA PRO A 89 12.41 15.51 0.27
C PRO A 89 11.93 15.12 1.68
N ALA A 90 10.72 14.55 1.83
CA ALA A 90 10.20 14.17 3.13
C ALA A 90 11.06 13.10 3.84
N LEU A 91 11.56 12.09 3.11
CA LEU A 91 12.50 11.10 3.63
C LEU A 91 13.80 11.76 4.11
N THR A 92 14.29 12.76 3.38
CA THR A 92 15.50 13.50 3.73
C THR A 92 15.32 14.31 5.02
N VAL A 93 14.16 14.98 5.18
CA VAL A 93 13.81 15.74 6.39
C VAL A 93 13.85 14.84 7.63
N VAL A 94 13.16 13.69 7.59
CA VAL A 94 13.08 12.79 8.75
C VAL A 94 14.44 12.14 9.05
N SER A 95 15.14 11.63 8.03
CA SER A 95 16.44 11.00 8.22
C SER A 95 17.50 11.97 8.76
N THR A 96 17.51 13.22 8.30
CA THR A 96 18.41 14.27 8.82
C THR A 96 18.11 14.58 10.29
N ALA A 97 16.83 14.73 10.65
CA ALA A 97 16.43 14.97 12.04
C ALA A 97 16.82 13.81 12.96
N MET A 98 16.67 12.56 12.50
CA MET A 98 17.11 11.38 13.24
C MET A 98 18.62 11.35 13.45
N GLN A 99 19.39 11.57 12.38
CA GLN A 99 20.87 11.59 12.44
C GLN A 99 21.38 12.66 13.40
N ALA A 100 20.78 13.86 13.41
CA ALA A 100 21.14 14.93 14.33
C ALA A 100 20.91 14.56 15.81
N GLN A 101 20.02 13.62 16.09
CA GLN A 101 19.74 13.08 17.43
C GLN A 101 20.45 11.76 17.71
N GLY A 102 21.31 11.29 16.80
CA GLY A 102 22.00 10.01 16.94
C GLY A 102 21.09 8.78 16.81
N LEU A 103 19.88 8.94 16.26
CA LEU A 103 18.95 7.85 16.01
C LEU A 103 19.24 7.18 14.66
N GLN A 104 19.01 5.88 14.60
CA GLN A 104 19.06 5.08 13.37
C GLN A 104 17.69 4.43 13.13
N PRO A 105 17.29 4.23 11.86
CA PRO A 105 16.11 3.45 11.56
C PRO A 105 16.21 2.03 12.13
N SER A 106 15.16 1.54 12.78
CA SER A 106 15.08 0.17 13.28
C SER A 106 14.42 -0.80 12.29
N GLY A 107 14.19 -0.35 11.06
CA GLY A 107 13.49 -1.09 10.00
C GLY A 107 13.25 -0.21 8.76
N PRO A 108 12.55 -0.75 7.74
CA PRO A 108 12.23 0.00 6.54
C PRO A 108 11.33 1.21 6.83
N TRP A 109 11.47 2.25 6.00
CA TRP A 109 10.58 3.41 6.06
C TRP A 109 9.17 3.02 5.58
N PHE A 110 8.20 3.82 5.99
CA PHE A 110 6.79 3.58 5.68
C PHE A 110 6.04 4.89 5.48
N THR A 111 4.91 4.81 4.78
CA THR A 111 3.93 5.90 4.72
C THR A 111 2.71 5.52 5.53
N HIS A 112 2.19 6.45 6.31
CA HIS A 112 0.96 6.28 7.07
C HIS A 112 -0.09 7.23 6.51
N HIS A 113 -1.14 6.68 5.92
CA HIS A 113 -2.24 7.45 5.35
C HIS A 113 -3.31 7.64 6.42
N LEU A 114 -3.48 8.88 6.87
CA LEU A 114 -4.41 9.26 7.95
C LEU A 114 -5.86 9.26 7.47
N VAL A 115 -6.05 9.53 6.18
CA VAL A 115 -7.35 9.56 5.53
C VAL A 115 -7.23 8.84 4.19
N ARG A 116 -8.28 8.11 3.81
CA ARG A 116 -8.39 7.55 2.47
C ARG A 116 -8.38 8.68 1.43
N PRO A 117 -7.43 8.68 0.48
CA PRO A 117 -7.33 9.75 -0.50
C PRO A 117 -8.57 9.81 -1.39
N VAL A 118 -9.12 11.02 -1.56
CA VAL A 118 -10.20 11.28 -2.51
C VAL A 118 -9.73 12.27 -3.57
N ASP A 119 -9.28 13.44 -3.14
CA ASP A 119 -8.77 14.54 -3.98
C ASP A 119 -7.33 14.94 -3.61
N HIS A 120 -6.93 14.67 -2.37
CA HIS A 120 -5.58 14.88 -1.85
C HIS A 120 -5.11 13.66 -1.06
N PHE A 121 -3.79 13.52 -0.94
CA PHE A 121 -3.18 12.67 0.06
C PHE A 121 -2.96 13.47 1.34
N ASP A 122 -3.34 12.88 2.47
CA ASP A 122 -2.97 13.32 3.81
C ASP A 122 -2.24 12.15 4.49
N PHE A 123 -0.92 12.27 4.56
CA PHE A 123 -0.06 11.16 4.93
C PHE A 123 1.19 11.60 5.67
N GLU A 124 1.76 10.66 6.39
CA GLU A 124 3.03 10.81 7.10
C GLU A 124 4.10 9.97 6.41
N VAL A 125 5.30 10.51 6.24
CA VAL A 125 6.49 9.75 5.84
C VAL A 125 7.31 9.47 7.09
N CYS A 126 7.58 8.19 7.34
CA CYS A 126 8.01 7.73 8.65
C CYS A 126 9.21 6.78 8.57
N PHE A 127 10.04 6.82 9.62
CA PHE A 127 11.03 5.78 9.91
C PHE A 127 10.75 5.18 11.28
N PRO A 128 10.76 3.84 11.42
CA PRO A 128 10.69 3.19 12.72
C PRO A 128 11.98 3.49 13.51
N VAL A 129 11.85 3.73 14.81
CA VAL A 129 12.97 4.03 15.72
C VAL A 129 12.83 3.26 17.02
N ALA A 130 13.95 2.91 17.66
CA ALA A 130 13.96 2.19 18.93
C ALA A 130 13.54 3.07 20.12
N GLN A 131 13.68 4.39 19.99
CA GLN A 131 13.36 5.38 21.02
C GLN A 131 12.68 6.59 20.37
N PRO A 132 11.74 7.27 21.07
CA PRO A 132 11.07 8.44 20.52
C PRO A 132 12.04 9.54 20.09
N ILE A 133 11.80 10.12 18.91
CA ILE A 133 12.51 11.33 18.48
C ILE A 133 12.00 12.55 19.25
N VAL A 134 12.90 13.48 19.59
CA VAL A 134 12.48 14.79 20.11
C VAL A 134 11.93 15.63 18.94
N PRO A 135 10.73 16.22 19.06
CA PRO A 135 10.18 17.07 17.99
C PRO A 135 11.13 18.19 17.59
N THR A 136 11.22 18.47 16.29
CA THR A 136 12.08 19.52 15.72
C THR A 136 11.46 20.12 14.46
N GLY A 137 11.99 21.26 14.02
CA GLY A 137 11.55 21.94 12.80
C GLY A 137 10.16 22.59 12.91
N ALA A 138 9.67 23.09 11.78
CA ALA A 138 8.35 23.70 11.62
C ALA A 138 7.88 23.56 10.17
N GLY A 139 6.56 23.62 9.93
CA GLY A 139 5.99 23.45 8.59
C GLY A 139 6.39 22.13 7.95
N ASP A 140 6.82 22.15 6.69
CA ASP A 140 7.26 20.95 5.96
C ASP A 140 8.56 20.35 6.50
N GLU A 141 9.33 21.10 7.30
CA GLU A 141 10.54 20.62 7.98
C GLU A 141 10.25 20.06 9.37
N ALA A 142 8.98 20.09 9.82
CA ALA A 142 8.61 19.57 11.12
C ALA A 142 8.73 18.04 11.16
N VAL A 143 9.42 17.53 12.17
CA VAL A 143 9.51 16.11 12.49
C VAL A 143 9.04 15.88 13.90
N TYR A 144 8.16 14.90 14.09
CA TYR A 144 7.56 14.58 15.38
C TYR A 144 7.58 13.07 15.64
N PRO A 145 7.48 12.65 16.92
CA PRO A 145 7.35 11.26 17.28
C PRO A 145 5.92 10.77 17.10
N GLY A 146 5.78 9.52 16.71
CA GLY A 146 4.53 8.76 16.79
C GLY A 146 4.74 7.41 17.50
N ILE A 147 3.62 6.79 17.87
CA ILE A 147 3.61 5.44 18.43
C ILE A 147 2.42 4.68 17.86
N TRP A 148 2.67 3.50 17.31
CA TRP A 148 1.61 2.53 17.09
C TRP A 148 1.52 1.59 18.29
N PRO A 149 0.31 1.35 18.82
CA PRO A 149 0.10 0.27 19.76
C PRO A 149 0.23 -1.08 19.05
N ALA A 150 0.35 -2.15 19.84
CA ALA A 150 0.09 -3.49 19.33
C ALA A 150 -1.36 -3.54 18.82
N GLN A 151 -1.55 -3.91 17.57
CA GLN A 151 -2.89 -3.95 16.96
C GLN A 151 -3.01 -5.09 15.95
N ARG A 152 -4.25 -5.53 15.74
CA ARG A 152 -4.58 -6.50 14.71
C ARG A 152 -4.63 -5.81 13.36
N VAL A 153 -3.99 -6.40 12.37
CA VAL A 153 -3.94 -5.87 11.00
C VAL A 153 -4.21 -6.98 10.00
N ALA A 154 -4.91 -6.64 8.92
CA ALA A 154 -4.78 -7.36 7.67
C ALA A 154 -3.48 -6.92 6.98
N ARG A 155 -2.77 -7.84 6.35
CA ARG A 155 -1.51 -7.56 5.65
C ARG A 155 -1.38 -8.35 4.36
N THR A 156 -0.75 -7.75 3.36
CA THR A 156 -0.22 -8.45 2.18
C THR A 156 1.06 -7.78 1.68
N ILE A 157 1.84 -8.46 0.83
CA ILE A 157 3.00 -7.88 0.15
C ILE A 157 2.62 -7.66 -1.32
N TYR A 158 2.80 -6.44 -1.80
CA TYR A 158 2.70 -6.09 -3.22
C TYR A 158 4.08 -6.21 -3.91
N HIS A 159 4.06 -6.73 -5.13
CA HIS A 159 5.23 -6.97 -5.97
C HIS A 159 5.16 -6.11 -7.24
N GLY A 160 6.03 -5.11 -7.36
CA GLY A 160 6.12 -4.28 -8.56
C GLY A 160 6.41 -2.81 -8.28
N ASP A 161 6.39 -2.00 -9.34
CA ASP A 161 6.55 -0.54 -9.23
C ASP A 161 5.38 0.11 -8.49
N TYR A 162 5.61 1.35 -8.04
CA TYR A 162 4.63 2.13 -7.30
C TYR A 162 3.40 2.55 -8.12
N SER A 163 3.43 2.48 -9.45
CA SER A 163 2.26 2.82 -10.28
C SER A 163 1.14 1.78 -10.16
N GLY A 164 1.49 0.54 -9.78
CA GLY A 164 0.52 -0.53 -9.53
C GLY A 164 -0.10 -0.54 -8.12
N LEU A 165 0.38 0.30 -7.19
CA LEU A 165 -0.14 0.35 -5.82
C LEU A 165 -1.65 0.59 -5.72
N PRO A 166 -2.27 1.50 -6.51
CA PRO A 166 -3.72 1.69 -6.47
C PRO A 166 -4.50 0.39 -6.78
N HIS A 167 -4.00 -0.41 -7.73
CA HIS A 167 -4.63 -1.68 -8.09
C HIS A 167 -4.40 -2.75 -7.01
N ALA A 168 -3.21 -2.78 -6.40
CA ALA A 168 -2.88 -3.69 -5.31
C ALA A 168 -3.76 -3.44 -4.09
N TRP A 169 -3.95 -2.17 -3.70
CA TRP A 169 -4.90 -1.78 -2.66
C TRP A 169 -6.33 -2.18 -2.99
N GLY A 170 -6.78 -1.98 -4.24
CA GLY A 170 -8.12 -2.39 -4.67
C GLY A 170 -8.36 -3.90 -4.54
N LYS A 171 -7.36 -4.74 -4.88
CA LYS A 171 -7.43 -6.19 -4.67
C LYS A 171 -7.44 -6.56 -3.19
N PHE A 172 -6.62 -5.88 -2.39
CA PHE A 172 -6.54 -6.15 -0.97
C PHE A 172 -7.83 -5.74 -0.22
N GLU A 173 -8.42 -4.60 -0.58
CA GLU A 173 -9.73 -4.14 -0.07
C GLU A 173 -10.85 -5.15 -0.40
N GLN A 174 -10.86 -5.69 -1.62
CA GLN A 174 -11.84 -6.73 -2.01
C GLN A 174 -11.74 -7.96 -1.10
N TRP A 175 -10.52 -8.40 -0.79
CA TRP A 175 -10.31 -9.51 0.14
C TRP A 175 -10.78 -9.17 1.56
N ILE A 176 -10.41 -7.99 2.09
CA ILE A 176 -10.86 -7.53 3.42
C ILE A 176 -12.39 -7.52 3.53
N ASN A 177 -13.06 -7.06 2.48
CA ASN A 177 -14.52 -7.02 2.41
C ASN A 177 -15.13 -8.42 2.32
N ALA A 178 -14.53 -9.32 1.53
CA ALA A 178 -14.99 -10.71 1.44
C ALA A 178 -14.89 -11.45 2.78
N GLU A 179 -13.83 -11.18 3.56
CA GLU A 179 -13.64 -11.72 4.91
C GLU A 179 -14.44 -10.99 5.99
N SER A 180 -15.19 -9.94 5.64
CA SER A 180 -16.01 -9.14 6.57
C SER A 180 -15.22 -8.56 7.76
N LEU A 181 -13.96 -8.19 7.53
CA LEU A 181 -13.04 -7.75 8.59
C LEU A 181 -13.25 -6.30 9.04
N GLY A 182 -13.94 -5.46 8.24
CA GLY A 182 -14.31 -4.09 8.60
C GLY A 182 -13.12 -3.13 8.74
N GLY A 183 -12.43 -2.82 7.65
CA GLY A 183 -11.24 -1.94 7.67
C GLY A 183 -11.49 -0.53 8.22
N GLY A 184 -10.52 0.00 8.97
CA GLY A 184 -10.51 1.39 9.44
C GLY A 184 -10.30 2.43 8.32
N SER A 185 -10.28 3.72 8.66
CA SER A 185 -9.98 4.80 7.70
C SER A 185 -8.48 4.98 7.41
N GLU A 186 -7.64 4.52 8.33
CA GLU A 186 -6.19 4.63 8.27
C GLU A 186 -5.58 3.34 7.71
N PHE A 187 -4.45 3.47 7.01
CA PHE A 187 -3.67 2.35 6.49
C PHE A 187 -2.22 2.76 6.30
N TRP A 188 -1.31 1.80 6.15
CA TRP A 188 0.10 2.12 5.90
C TRP A 188 0.80 1.16 4.95
N GLU A 189 1.82 1.69 4.27
CA GLU A 189 2.68 0.98 3.34
C GLU A 189 4.11 0.93 3.89
N VAL A 190 4.71 -0.26 3.99
CA VAL A 190 6.14 -0.42 4.36
C VAL A 190 6.94 -0.77 3.12
N TYR A 191 7.94 0.04 2.79
CA TYR A 191 8.75 -0.09 1.56
C TYR A 191 10.01 -0.93 1.83
N SER A 192 9.84 -2.24 1.79
CA SER A 192 10.85 -3.22 2.23
C SER A 192 11.95 -3.50 1.20
N LEU A 193 11.64 -3.39 -0.09
CA LEU A 193 12.62 -3.35 -1.18
C LEU A 193 12.20 -2.28 -2.17
N ASN A 194 13.05 -1.30 -2.41
CA ASN A 194 12.69 -0.05 -3.06
C ASN A 194 13.75 0.38 -4.12
N PRO A 195 13.55 1.48 -4.86
CA PRO A 195 14.47 1.90 -5.93
C PRO A 195 15.91 2.14 -5.48
N ASN A 196 16.14 2.41 -4.20
CA ASN A 196 17.50 2.59 -3.67
C ASN A 196 18.21 1.25 -3.43
N ASP A 197 17.46 0.15 -3.31
CA ASP A 197 17.99 -1.19 -3.05
C ASP A 197 18.16 -2.00 -4.34
N ASP A 198 17.19 -1.89 -5.26
CA ASP A 198 17.20 -2.61 -6.55
C ASP A 198 16.66 -1.70 -7.66
N PRO A 199 17.41 -1.48 -8.76
CA PRO A 199 16.91 -0.67 -9.87
C PRO A 199 15.80 -1.36 -10.70
N ASP A 200 15.59 -2.68 -10.57
CA ASP A 200 14.51 -3.40 -11.26
C ASP A 200 13.19 -3.28 -10.46
N PRO A 201 12.19 -2.53 -10.97
CA PRO A 201 10.92 -2.34 -10.28
C PRO A 201 10.13 -3.62 -10.04
N SER A 202 10.35 -4.68 -10.82
CA SER A 202 9.66 -5.96 -10.64
C SER A 202 10.10 -6.69 -9.36
N HIS A 203 11.23 -6.29 -8.78
CA HIS A 203 11.74 -6.81 -7.53
C HIS A 203 11.25 -6.05 -6.30
N TRP A 204 10.74 -4.82 -6.46
CA TRP A 204 10.28 -4.00 -5.34
C TRP A 204 9.18 -4.69 -4.54
N ARG A 205 9.16 -4.42 -3.24
CA ARG A 205 8.24 -5.03 -2.27
C ARG A 205 7.66 -3.96 -1.35
N THR A 206 6.36 -3.77 -1.44
CA THR A 206 5.61 -2.88 -0.55
C THR A 206 4.62 -3.69 0.28
N GLN A 207 4.78 -3.70 1.60
CA GLN A 207 3.84 -4.34 2.51
C GLN A 207 2.65 -3.40 2.73
N LEU A 208 1.45 -3.86 2.38
CA LEU A 208 0.19 -3.15 2.61
C LEU A 208 -0.39 -3.60 3.94
N ASN A 209 -0.81 -2.67 4.78
CA ASN A 209 -1.33 -2.96 6.11
C ASN A 209 -2.61 -2.16 6.37
N TRP A 210 -3.63 -2.85 6.83
CA TRP A 210 -4.90 -2.24 7.19
C TRP A 210 -5.29 -2.66 8.61
N PRO A 211 -5.35 -1.73 9.58
CA PRO A 211 -5.97 -1.94 10.88
C PRO A 211 -7.35 -2.56 10.75
N ILE A 212 -7.59 -3.61 11.54
CA ILE A 212 -8.91 -4.22 11.68
C ILE A 212 -9.38 -4.05 13.14
N PRO A 213 -10.69 -3.83 13.35
CA PRO A 213 -11.28 -3.83 14.68
C PRO A 213 -10.96 -5.12 15.45
N GLY A 214 -10.79 -4.96 16.76
CA GLY A 214 -10.52 -6.04 17.71
C GLY A 214 -11.64 -7.06 17.79
#